data_AF-A0A1I5TKN7-F1
#
_entry.id   AF-A0A1I5TKN7-F1
#
_cell.length_a   1.000
_cell.length_b   1.000
_cell.length_c   1.000
_cell.angle_alpha   90.00
_cell.angle_beta   90.00
_cell.angle_gamma   90.00
#
_symmetry.space_group_name_H-M   'P 1'
#
loop_
_entity.id
_entity.type
_entity.pdbx_description
1 polymer ?
#
loop_
_entity_poly.entity_id
_entity_poly.type
_entity_poly.pdbx_seq_one_letter_code
_entity_poly.pdbx_strand_id
1 'polypeptide(L)'
;MLEPIAVTETVDGYELLPDAKVDLDDGVVTVDGEAIPDAVIVTEQYLPLYPQASQVPPKQAGTNGGGILGANSAYPFENPSAASNLIEMTLILLIPVALCFSFGKMVKERKQGIAIFLAIFMMLVVALGGIVIPFIAIKAIDLIVATAGGL
;
A
#
# COMPACT_ATOMS: atom_id res chain seq x y z
N MET A 1 1.19 -10.43 25.02
CA MET A 1 2.07 -11.29 24.22
C MET A 1 1.49 -11.37 22.83
N LEU A 2 2.33 -11.22 21.80
CA LEU A 2 1.94 -11.55 20.44
C LEU A 2 1.71 -13.07 20.34
N GLU A 3 0.89 -13.47 19.37
CA GLU A 3 0.78 -14.90 19.03
C GLU A 3 2.13 -15.40 18.49
N PRO A 4 2.60 -16.58 18.91
CA PRO A 4 3.84 -17.15 18.39
C PRO A 4 3.70 -17.36 16.88
N ILE A 5 4.65 -16.83 16.12
CA ILE A 5 4.72 -17.05 14.67
C ILE A 5 5.88 -18.00 14.37
N ALA A 6 5.74 -18.81 13.33
CA ALA A 6 6.83 -19.66 12.85
C ALA A 6 7.42 -19.11 11.55
N VAL A 7 8.73 -19.21 11.44
CA VAL A 7 9.49 -18.81 10.26
C VAL A 7 10.45 -19.91 9.85
N THR A 8 10.72 -20.05 8.56
CA THR A 8 11.81 -20.89 8.06
C THR A 8 12.99 -20.02 7.67
N GLU A 9 14.21 -20.48 7.92
CA GLU A 9 15.42 -19.82 7.46
C GLU A 9 15.59 -20.10 5.95
N THR A 10 15.81 -19.04 5.18
CA THR A 10 16.10 -19.07 3.74
C THR A 10 17.40 -18.31 3.47
N VAL A 11 17.95 -18.46 2.26
CA VAL A 11 19.22 -17.79 1.87
C VAL A 11 19.14 -16.27 2.00
N ASP A 12 17.94 -15.70 1.89
CA ASP A 12 17.68 -14.25 1.96
C ASP A 12 17.15 -13.78 3.34
N GLY A 13 17.02 -14.68 4.33
CA GLY A 13 16.60 -14.34 5.70
C GLY A 13 15.59 -15.31 6.28
N TYR A 14 14.48 -14.79 6.83
CA TYR A 14 13.41 -15.60 7.41
C TYR A 14 12.12 -15.40 6.61
N GLU A 15 11.50 -16.49 6.19
CA GLU A 15 10.18 -16.47 5.55
C GLU A 15 9.09 -16.91 6.53
N LEU A 16 7.99 -16.17 6.56
CA LEU A 16 6.82 -16.49 7.38
C LEU A 16 6.14 -17.76 6.88
N LEU A 17 5.70 -18.62 7.81
CA LEU A 17 4.83 -19.76 7.52
C LEU A 17 3.37 -19.37 7.85
N PRO A 18 2.57 -18.91 6.87
CA PRO A 18 1.31 -18.20 7.11
C PRO A 18 0.19 -19.03 7.77
N ASP A 19 0.31 -20.36 7.83
CA ASP A 19 -0.67 -21.29 8.43
C ASP A 19 -0.03 -22.24 9.47
N ALA A 20 1.13 -21.88 9.98
CA ALA A 20 1.84 -22.67 10.97
C ALA A 20 1.11 -22.68 12.32
N LYS A 21 0.83 -23.88 12.83
CA LYS A 21 0.44 -24.10 14.21
C LYS A 21 1.67 -24.35 15.05
N VAL A 22 1.91 -23.44 15.99
CA VAL A 22 3.00 -23.52 16.95
C VAL A 22 2.51 -24.19 18.22
N ASP A 23 3.06 -25.36 18.52
CA ASP A 23 2.95 -25.97 19.85
C ASP A 23 4.12 -25.49 20.70
N LEU A 24 3.83 -24.66 21.70
CA LEU A 24 4.85 -24.09 22.60
C LEU A 24 5.34 -25.10 23.65
N ASP A 25 4.55 -26.12 23.97
CA ASP A 25 4.88 -27.11 24.99
C ASP A 25 5.88 -28.13 24.44
N ASP A 26 5.67 -28.57 23.20
CA ASP A 26 6.54 -29.53 22.50
C ASP A 26 7.59 -28.85 21.59
N GLY A 27 7.48 -27.54 21.36
CA GLY A 27 8.38 -26.78 20.48
C GLY A 27 8.25 -27.15 18.99
N VAL A 28 7.12 -27.74 18.60
CA VAL A 28 6.88 -28.25 17.24
C VAL A 28 6.04 -27.26 16.44
N VAL A 29 6.49 -26.96 15.22
CA VAL A 29 5.72 -26.21 14.24
C VAL A 29 5.12 -27.18 13.24
N THR A 30 3.80 -27.12 13.04
CA THR A 30 3.11 -27.91 12.02
C THR A 30 2.43 -27.02 10.98
N VAL A 31 2.58 -27.35 9.70
CA VAL A 31 1.81 -26.74 8.60
C VAL A 31 1.01 -27.87 7.95
N ASP A 32 -0.30 -27.72 7.84
CA ASP A 32 -1.21 -28.76 7.30
C ASP A 32 -1.08 -30.15 7.96
N GLY A 33 -0.59 -30.21 9.20
CA GLY A 33 -0.40 -31.45 9.95
C GLY A 33 0.96 -32.12 9.75
N GLU A 34 1.84 -31.56 8.93
CA GLU A 34 3.23 -32.00 8.77
C GLU A 34 4.16 -31.14 9.64
N ALA A 35 5.07 -31.78 10.37
CA ALA A 35 6.03 -31.09 11.24
C ALA A 35 7.18 -30.51 10.39
N ILE A 36 7.49 -29.23 10.61
CA ILE A 36 8.63 -28.56 9.97
C ILE A 36 9.78 -28.51 10.98
N PRO A 37 10.80 -29.38 10.85
CA PRO A 37 11.85 -29.54 11.86
C PRO A 37 12.78 -28.31 11.96
N ASP A 38 12.93 -27.53 10.90
CA ASP A 38 13.82 -26.36 10.84
C ASP A 38 13.08 -25.02 11.05
N ALA A 39 11.85 -25.06 11.53
CA ALA A 39 11.07 -23.85 11.81
C ALA A 39 11.52 -23.18 13.11
N VAL A 40 11.74 -21.87 13.04
CA VAL A 40 12.07 -21.02 14.19
C VAL A 40 10.79 -20.38 14.71
N ILE A 41 10.53 -20.55 16.01
CA ILE A 41 9.40 -19.90 16.70
C ILE A 41 9.83 -18.52 17.18
N VAL A 42 9.10 -17.49 16.73
CA VAL A 42 9.31 -16.10 17.13
C VAL A 42 8.15 -15.67 18.04
N THR A 43 8.46 -15.33 19.30
CA THR A 43 7.49 -14.91 20.32
C THR A 43 7.53 -13.41 20.60
N GLU A 44 8.57 -12.72 20.13
CA GLU A 44 8.78 -11.29 20.32
C GLU A 44 9.01 -10.59 18.99
N GLN A 45 8.33 -9.45 18.80
CA GLN A 45 8.51 -8.59 17.64
C GLN A 45 8.73 -7.15 18.11
N TYR A 46 9.79 -6.51 17.60
CA TYR A 46 10.03 -5.10 17.82
C TYR A 46 9.30 -4.27 16.77
N LEU A 47 8.37 -3.45 17.23
CA LEU A 47 7.64 -2.52 16.38
C LEU A 47 8.18 -1.10 16.62
N PRO A 48 8.92 -0.52 15.68
CA PRO A 48 9.46 0.81 15.86
C PRO A 48 8.32 1.83 15.74
N LEU A 49 8.04 2.53 16.86
CA LEU A 49 6.99 3.54 16.94
C LEU A 49 7.59 4.94 16.77
N TYR A 50 6.90 5.78 16.01
CA TYR A 50 7.27 7.17 15.75
C TYR A 50 6.01 8.06 15.82
N PRO A 51 6.14 9.39 15.94
CA PRO A 51 5.00 10.30 15.88
C PRO A 51 4.45 10.41 14.45
N GLN A 52 3.88 9.32 13.93
CA GLN A 52 3.47 9.18 12.53
C GLN A 52 2.26 10.04 12.18
N ALA A 53 1.29 10.11 13.09
CA ALA A 53 0.04 10.84 12.85
C ALA A 53 0.24 12.34 12.58
N SER A 54 1.25 13.00 13.17
CA SER A 54 1.53 14.42 12.92
C SER A 54 2.42 14.66 11.70
N GLN A 55 3.22 13.68 11.30
CA GLN A 55 4.13 13.79 10.15
C GLN A 55 3.45 13.40 8.83
N VAL A 56 2.49 12.47 8.85
CA VAL A 56 1.79 12.00 7.63
C VAL A 56 1.01 13.13 6.90
N PRO A 57 0.21 13.97 7.56
CA PRO A 57 -0.53 15.03 6.84
C PRO A 57 0.36 16.05 6.09
N PRO A 58 1.39 16.66 6.71
CA PRO A 58 2.23 17.62 6.00
C PRO A 58 3.11 16.97 4.92
N LYS A 59 3.54 15.69 5.06
CA LYS A 59 4.25 15.02 3.96
C LYS A 59 3.35 14.82 2.73
N GLN A 60 2.06 14.50 2.94
CA GLN A 60 1.12 14.28 1.84
C GLN A 60 0.73 15.60 1.19
N ALA A 61 0.39 16.62 2.00
CA ALA A 61 0.04 17.95 1.51
C ALA A 61 1.20 18.61 0.74
N GLY A 62 2.42 18.45 1.24
CA GLY A 62 3.63 18.94 0.59
C GLY A 62 4.13 18.07 -0.56
N THR A 63 3.45 16.97 -0.90
CA THR A 63 3.86 16.02 -1.95
C THR A 63 5.30 15.50 -1.79
N ASN A 64 5.81 15.45 -0.56
CA ASN A 64 7.19 15.10 -0.27
C ASN A 64 7.46 13.59 -0.38
N GLY A 65 6.45 12.75 -0.12
CA GLY A 65 6.55 11.30 -0.29
C GLY A 65 7.56 10.58 0.64
N GLY A 66 8.09 11.22 1.67
CA GLY A 66 8.99 10.58 2.66
C GLY A 66 8.21 9.73 3.66
N GLY A 67 8.37 8.41 3.62
CA GLY A 67 7.81 7.49 4.61
C GLY A 67 8.61 7.55 5.91
N ILE A 68 7.92 7.45 7.04
CA ILE A 68 8.56 7.42 8.36
C ILE A 68 9.17 6.05 8.58
N LEU A 69 8.51 5.03 8.03
CA LEU A 69 8.98 3.67 7.87
C LEU A 69 9.09 3.33 6.38
N GLY A 70 9.84 2.26 6.05
CA GLY A 70 10.20 1.93 4.66
C GLY A 70 9.01 1.77 3.71
N ALA A 71 7.91 1.16 4.17
CA ALA A 71 6.70 0.96 3.36
C ALA A 71 5.81 2.21 3.23
N ASN A 72 6.15 3.32 3.91
CA ASN A 72 5.48 4.61 3.77
C ASN A 72 3.97 4.52 3.97
N SER A 73 3.17 4.98 3.01
CA SER A 73 1.70 5.01 3.10
C SER A 73 1.05 3.64 2.86
N ALA A 74 1.85 2.60 2.59
CA ALA A 74 1.41 1.20 2.65
C ALA A 74 1.58 0.60 4.07
N TYR A 75 2.23 1.33 4.99
CA TYR A 75 2.39 0.88 6.36
C TYR A 75 1.09 1.10 7.18
N PRO A 76 0.59 0.09 7.92
CA PRO A 76 -0.70 0.18 8.60
C PRO A 76 -0.83 1.34 9.59
N PHE A 77 0.25 1.77 10.24
CA PHE A 77 0.19 2.93 11.15
C PHE A 77 0.30 4.28 10.46
N GLU A 78 0.76 4.32 9.21
CA GLU A 78 0.75 5.55 8.42
C GLU A 78 -0.59 5.72 7.69
N ASN A 79 -1.21 4.62 7.24
CA ASN A 79 -2.50 4.62 6.54
C ASN A 79 -3.40 3.45 7.01
N PRO A 80 -4.09 3.60 8.16
CA PRO A 80 -4.79 2.50 8.82
C PRO A 80 -6.12 2.08 8.17
N SER A 81 -6.70 2.90 7.30
CA SER A 81 -8.06 2.68 6.80
C SER A 81 -8.27 3.25 5.40
N ALA A 82 -9.32 2.76 4.73
CA ALA A 82 -9.74 3.37 3.45
C ALA A 82 -10.10 4.86 3.59
N ALA A 83 -10.60 5.28 4.76
CA ALA A 83 -10.93 6.67 5.04
C ALA A 83 -9.67 7.56 5.16
N SER A 84 -8.64 7.10 5.89
CA SER A 84 -7.35 7.80 5.93
C SER A 84 -6.72 7.87 4.54
N ASN A 85 -6.77 6.78 3.78
CA ASN A 85 -6.25 6.74 2.41
C ASN A 85 -6.90 7.81 1.52
N LEU A 86 -8.24 7.95 1.60
CA LEU A 86 -8.96 8.97 0.84
C LEU A 86 -8.53 10.40 1.23
N ILE A 87 -8.29 10.64 2.52
CA ILE A 87 -7.79 11.93 3.02
C ILE A 87 -6.37 12.18 2.51
N GLU A 88 -5.47 11.19 2.58
CA GLU A 88 -4.10 11.31 2.08
C GLU A 88 -4.05 11.60 0.58
N MET A 89 -4.85 10.89 -0.22
CA MET A 89 -4.98 11.17 -1.66
C MET A 89 -5.53 12.58 -1.92
N THR A 90 -6.46 13.05 -1.10
CA THR A 90 -6.97 14.43 -1.19
C THR A 90 -5.89 15.44 -0.86
N LEU A 91 -5.07 15.18 0.17
CA LEU A 91 -3.97 16.07 0.59
C LEU A 91 -2.91 16.21 -0.51
N ILE A 92 -2.55 15.12 -1.19
CA ILE A 92 -1.60 15.15 -2.33
C ILE A 92 -2.08 16.12 -3.42
N LEU A 93 -3.39 16.14 -3.70
CA LEU A 93 -3.96 16.95 -4.78
C LEU A 93 -4.34 18.38 -4.34
N LEU A 94 -4.50 18.62 -3.04
CA LEU A 94 -5.10 19.83 -2.50
C LEU A 94 -4.36 21.10 -2.95
N ILE A 95 -3.05 21.17 -2.71
CA ILE A 95 -2.23 22.33 -3.07
C ILE A 95 -2.11 22.51 -4.60
N PRO A 96 -1.71 21.50 -5.40
CA PRO A 96 -1.54 21.69 -6.84
C PRO A 96 -2.84 22.09 -7.56
N VAL A 97 -3.99 21.52 -7.15
CA VAL A 97 -5.30 21.90 -7.71
C VAL A 97 -5.70 23.30 -7.28
N ALA A 98 -5.51 23.67 -6.00
CA ALA A 98 -5.79 25.02 -5.51
C ALA A 98 -4.96 26.10 -6.24
N LEU A 99 -3.71 25.79 -6.59
CA LEU A 99 -2.84 26.69 -7.33
C LEU A 99 -3.33 26.94 -8.77
N CYS A 100 -3.90 25.94 -9.45
CA CYS A 100 -4.49 26.12 -10.78
C CYS A 100 -5.62 27.18 -10.77
N PHE A 101 -6.52 27.10 -9.78
CA PHE A 101 -7.61 28.07 -9.64
C PHE A 101 -7.14 29.42 -9.13
N SER A 102 -6.16 29.44 -8.22
CA SER A 102 -5.54 30.67 -7.71
C SER A 102 -4.87 31.45 -8.85
N PHE A 103 -4.13 30.76 -9.72
CA PHE A 103 -3.56 31.33 -10.94
C PHE A 103 -4.63 31.99 -11.83
N GLY A 104 -5.72 31.26 -12.15
CA GLY A 104 -6.82 31.80 -12.95
C GLY A 104 -7.46 33.06 -12.34
N LYS A 105 -7.52 33.14 -11.00
CA LYS A 105 -8.00 34.34 -10.29
C LYS A 105 -6.99 35.49 -10.38
N MET A 106 -5.69 35.22 -10.24
CA MET A 106 -4.62 36.22 -10.29
C MET A 106 -4.50 36.89 -11.66
N VAL A 107 -4.65 36.12 -12.74
CA VAL A 107 -4.63 36.66 -14.12
C VAL A 107 -5.96 37.28 -14.56
N LYS A 108 -6.96 37.33 -13.66
CA LYS A 108 -8.33 37.82 -13.91
C LYS A 108 -9.07 37.06 -15.02
N GLU A 109 -8.61 35.86 -15.36
CA GLU A 109 -9.22 35.01 -16.37
C GLU A 109 -9.36 33.58 -15.85
N ARG A 110 -10.52 33.27 -15.27
CA ARG A 110 -10.82 31.95 -14.67
C ARG A 110 -10.65 30.80 -15.66
N LYS A 111 -10.89 31.05 -16.95
CA LYS A 111 -10.77 30.06 -18.03
C LYS A 111 -9.34 29.53 -18.13
N GLN A 112 -8.32 30.35 -17.87
CA GLN A 112 -6.92 29.91 -17.93
C GLN A 112 -6.60 28.91 -16.81
N GLY A 113 -7.06 29.17 -15.58
CA GLY A 113 -6.91 28.24 -14.47
C GLY A 113 -7.62 26.91 -14.71
N ILE A 114 -8.83 26.96 -15.27
CA ILE A 114 -9.60 25.77 -15.66
C ILE A 114 -8.89 25.00 -16.78
N ALA A 115 -8.33 25.70 -17.77
CA ALA A 115 -7.60 25.07 -18.88
C ALA A 115 -6.37 24.30 -18.39
N ILE A 116 -5.59 24.89 -17.47
CA ILE A 116 -4.44 24.22 -16.85
C ILE A 116 -4.88 22.99 -16.05
N PHE A 117 -5.91 23.15 -15.21
CA PHE A 117 -6.46 22.04 -14.43
C PHE A 117 -6.91 20.89 -15.33
N LEU A 118 -7.68 21.18 -16.38
CA LEU A 118 -8.17 20.16 -17.32
C LEU A 118 -7.03 19.49 -18.07
N ALA A 119 -6.01 20.22 -18.49
CA ALA A 119 -4.85 19.65 -19.16
C ALA A 119 -4.13 18.63 -18.26
N ILE A 120 -3.83 19.00 -17.01
CA ILE A 120 -3.15 18.12 -16.05
C ILE A 120 -4.05 16.93 -15.69
N PHE A 121 -5.35 17.17 -15.47
CA PHE A 121 -6.31 16.12 -15.14
C PHE A 121 -6.48 15.11 -16.28
N MET A 122 -6.53 15.55 -17.54
CA MET A 122 -6.58 14.65 -18.69
C MET A 122 -5.33 13.78 -18.80
N MET A 123 -4.14 14.36 -18.58
CA MET A 123 -2.89 13.59 -18.56
C MET A 123 -2.90 12.52 -17.46
N LEU A 124 -3.42 12.85 -16.27
CA LEU A 124 -3.57 11.90 -15.18
C LEU A 124 -4.49 10.74 -15.56
N VAL A 125 -5.67 11.02 -16.13
CA VAL A 125 -6.65 9.99 -16.53
C VAL A 125 -6.07 9.07 -17.61
N VAL A 126 -5.35 9.61 -18.60
CA VAL A 126 -4.71 8.82 -19.65
C VAL A 126 -3.62 7.93 -19.06
N ALA A 127 -2.76 8.46 -18.18
CA ALA A 127 -1.71 7.68 -17.52
C ALA A 127 -2.28 6.53 -16.67
N LEU A 128 -3.32 6.81 -15.86
CA LEU A 128 -3.99 5.78 -15.06
C LEU A 128 -4.68 4.73 -15.94
N GLY A 129 -5.37 5.15 -17.00
CA GLY A 129 -6.00 4.25 -17.96
C GLY A 129 -4.98 3.31 -18.62
N GLY A 130 -3.81 3.84 -18.98
CA GLY A 130 -2.71 3.06 -19.56
C GLY A 130 -2.18 1.94 -18.67
N ILE A 131 -2.37 2.01 -17.35
CA ILE A 131 -1.94 0.98 -16.38
C ILE A 131 -3.11 0.07 -15.98
N VAL A 132 -4.25 0.66 -15.65
CA VAL A 132 -5.41 -0.06 -15.10
C VAL A 132 -6.08 -0.95 -16.14
N ILE A 133 -6.21 -0.47 -17.39
CA ILE A 133 -6.86 -1.23 -18.47
C ILE A 133 -6.10 -2.54 -18.77
N PRO A 134 -4.77 -2.54 -19.01
CA PRO A 134 -4.06 -3.79 -19.25
C PRO A 134 -4.06 -4.71 -18.03
N PHE A 135 -3.95 -4.18 -16.81
CA PHE A 135 -4.04 -5.01 -15.60
C PHE A 135 -5.37 -5.77 -15.50
N ILE A 136 -6.50 -5.08 -15.74
CA ILE A 136 -7.82 -5.71 -15.75
C ILE A 136 -7.93 -6.72 -16.90
N ALA A 137 -7.42 -6.39 -18.08
CA ALA A 137 -7.44 -7.29 -19.23
C ALA A 137 -6.68 -8.60 -18.96
N ILE A 138 -5.48 -8.52 -18.36
CA ILE A 138 -4.69 -9.69 -17.95
C ILE A 138 -5.50 -10.55 -16.97
N LYS A 139 -6.04 -9.94 -15.91
CA LYS A 139 -6.81 -10.67 -14.89
C LYS A 139 -8.09 -11.30 -15.45
N ALA A 140 -8.71 -10.69 -16.45
CA ALA A 140 -9.86 -11.25 -17.16
C ALA A 140 -9.47 -12.46 -18.04
N ILE A 141 -8.31 -12.40 -18.71
CA ILE A 141 -7.77 -13.53 -19.48
C ILE A 141 -7.46 -14.70 -18.54
N ASP A 142 -6.79 -14.45 -17.41
CA ASP A 142 -6.47 -15.49 -16.42
C ASP A 142 -7.73 -16.18 -15.90
N LEU A 143 -8.80 -15.42 -15.64
CA LEU A 143 -10.10 -15.96 -15.23
C LEU A 143 -10.70 -16.86 -16.32
N ILE A 144 -10.66 -16.44 -17.59
CA ILE A 144 -11.17 -17.23 -18.71
C ILE A 144 -10.37 -18.54 -18.85
N VAL A 145 -9.04 -18.47 -18.79
CA VAL A 145 -8.16 -19.65 -18.86
C VAL A 145 -8.43 -20.60 -17.70
N ALA A 146 -8.57 -20.09 -16.47
CA ALA A 146 -8.87 -20.91 -15.30
C ALA A 146 -10.24 -21.63 -15.42
N THR A 147 -11.24 -20.96 -16.00
CA THR A 147 -12.55 -21.59 -16.26
C THR A 147 -12.56 -22.55 -17.44
N ALA A 148 -11.66 -22.39 -18.41
CA ALA A 148 -11.56 -23.24 -19.61
C ALA A 148 -10.65 -24.46 -19.43
N GLY A 149 -9.66 -24.40 -18.53
CA GLY A 149 -8.72 -25.49 -18.23
C GLY A 149 -9.19 -26.49 -17.17
N GLY A 150 -10.43 -26.36 -16.68
CA GLY A 150 -11.03 -27.26 -15.68
C GLY A 150 -11.75 -28.50 -16.24
N LEU A 151 -11.30 -29.05 -17.38
CA LEU A 151 -11.79 -30.28 -18.01
C LEU A 151 -10.66 -31.26 -18.28
#